data_AF-A0A0A9YHW8-F1
#
_entry.id   AF-A0A0A9YHW8-F1
#
_cell.length_a   1.000
_cell.length_b   1.000
_cell.length_c   1.000
_cell.angle_alpha   90.00
_cell.angle_beta   90.00
_cell.angle_gamma   90.00
#
_symmetry.space_group_name_H-M   'P 1'
#
loop_
_entity.id
_entity.type
_entity.pdbx_description
1 polymer ?
#
loop_
_entity_poly.entity_id
_entity_poly.type
_entity_poly.pdbx_seq_one_letter_code
_entity_poly.pdbx_strand_id
1 'polypeptide(L)'
;MEIQQIMKGNYSFFMQKEIFEQPESVVNTMRGRMNFENQTVILGGIKDYIPEIRRCRRLMLIGCGTSYHSAVATRQLLEELTELPVMVELASDFLDRNTPVFRDDVCFFISQSGETADSLMALRY
;
A
#
# COMPACT_ATOMS: atom_id res chain seq x y z
N MET A 1 -10.22 -3.02 18.21
CA MET A 1 -9.12 -2.07 18.48
C MET A 1 -8.97 -2.00 19.98
N GLU A 2 -7.81 -2.38 20.51
CA GLU A 2 -7.60 -2.39 21.96
C GLU A 2 -7.26 -0.98 22.45
N ILE A 3 -7.73 -0.60 23.65
CA ILE A 3 -7.53 0.74 24.22
C ILE A 3 -6.04 1.11 24.29
N GLN A 4 -5.17 0.13 24.54
CA GLN A 4 -3.73 0.35 24.62
C GLN A 4 -3.11 0.88 23.32
N GLN A 5 -3.67 0.53 22.15
CA GLN A 5 -3.15 0.96 20.85
C GLN A 5 -3.29 2.47 20.65
N ILE A 6 -4.32 3.09 21.23
CA ILE A 6 -4.59 4.53 21.15
C ILE A 6 -4.10 5.33 22.37
N MET A 7 -3.42 4.68 23.32
CA MET A 7 -2.79 5.35 24.47
C MET A 7 -1.29 5.52 24.27
N LYS A 8 -0.68 6.55 24.87
CA LYS A 8 0.77 6.74 24.81
C LYS A 8 1.57 5.67 25.58
N GLY A 9 0.95 5.01 26.55
CA GLY A 9 1.64 4.07 27.44
C GLY A 9 2.77 4.78 28.19
N ASN A 10 3.99 4.23 28.09
CA ASN A 10 5.19 4.74 28.78
C ASN A 10 5.95 5.83 27.98
N TYR A 11 5.43 6.29 26.85
CA TYR A 11 6.09 7.28 25.99
C TYR A 11 5.57 8.69 26.21
N SER A 12 6.44 9.69 25.98
CA SER A 12 6.07 11.11 26.11
C SER A 12 5.17 11.59 24.95
N PHE A 13 5.37 11.03 23.75
CA PHE A 13 4.67 11.42 22.52
C PHE A 13 4.19 10.19 21.74
N PHE A 14 3.06 10.32 21.02
CA PHE A 14 2.55 9.25 20.15
C PHE A 14 3.53 8.92 19.02
N MET A 15 4.10 9.93 18.38
CA MET A 15 5.12 9.71 17.34
C MET A 15 6.31 8.89 17.87
N GLN A 16 6.74 9.14 19.10
CA GLN A 16 7.81 8.35 19.71
C GLN A 16 7.37 6.90 19.94
N LYS A 17 6.18 6.68 20.51
CA LYS A 17 5.59 5.34 20.67
C LYS A 17 5.57 4.61 19.32
N GLU A 18 4.97 5.22 18.30
CA GLU A 18 4.81 4.63 16.96
C GLU A 18 6.15 4.27 16.31
N ILE A 19 7.17 5.13 16.45
CA ILE A 19 8.53 4.84 15.95
C ILE A 19 9.11 3.60 16.65
N PHE A 20 8.99 3.51 17.98
CA PHE A 20 9.55 2.41 18.76
C PHE A 20 8.76 1.11 18.64
N GLU A 21 7.47 1.18 18.30
CA GLU A 21 6.61 0.01 18.06
C GLU A 21 6.74 -0.56 16.64
N GLN A 22 7.54 0.05 15.75
CA GLN A 22 7.77 -0.45 14.39
C GLN A 22 8.18 -1.93 14.29
N PRO A 23 9.06 -2.48 15.17
CA PRO A 23 9.38 -3.90 15.11
C PRO A 23 8.15 -4.79 15.30
N GLU A 24 7.23 -4.41 16.19
CA GLU A 24 5.99 -5.14 16.41
C GLU A 24 5.00 -4.92 15.27
N SER A 25 4.85 -3.69 14.78
CA SER A 25 3.93 -3.38 13.69
C SER A 25 4.31 -4.08 12.38
N VAL A 26 5.61 -4.26 12.11
CA VAL A 26 6.12 -5.07 10.99
C VAL A 26 5.74 -6.53 11.15
N VAL A 27 5.93 -7.12 12.34
CA VAL A 27 5.48 -8.50 12.63
C VAL A 27 3.97 -8.64 12.47
N ASN A 28 3.19 -7.67 12.97
CA ASN A 28 1.74 -7.65 12.84
C ASN A 28 1.30 -7.53 11.37
N THR A 29 2.07 -6.82 10.55
CA THR A 29 1.84 -6.73 9.10
C THR A 29 2.10 -8.07 8.40
N MET A 30 3.03 -8.90 8.88
CA MET A 30 3.31 -10.22 8.28
C MET A 30 2.43 -11.35 8.86
N ARG A 31 1.86 -11.14 10.05
CA ARG A 31 1.10 -12.14 10.81
C ARG A 31 -0.04 -12.75 9.99
N GLY A 32 -0.06 -14.08 9.91
CA GLY A 32 -1.07 -14.84 9.15
C GLY A 32 -0.96 -14.71 7.62
N ARG A 33 0.03 -13.97 7.11
CA ARG A 33 0.26 -13.76 5.68
C ARG A 33 1.53 -14.45 5.19
N MET A 34 2.57 -14.53 6.04
CA MET A 34 3.83 -15.21 5.73
C MET A 34 3.97 -16.49 6.55
N ASN A 35 4.31 -17.59 5.87
CA ASN A 35 4.77 -18.82 6.51
C ASN A 35 6.26 -19.00 6.21
N PHE A 36 7.09 -18.86 7.24
CA PHE A 36 8.55 -18.94 7.10
C PHE A 36 9.09 -20.38 6.99
N GLU A 37 8.35 -21.38 7.48
CA GLU A 37 8.73 -22.79 7.37
C GLU A 37 8.59 -23.26 5.91
N ASN A 38 7.49 -22.89 5.27
CA ASN A 38 7.18 -23.31 3.89
C ASN A 38 7.52 -22.23 2.84
N GLN A 39 8.01 -21.07 3.27
CA GLN A 39 8.35 -19.91 2.41
C GLN A 39 7.18 -19.43 1.52
N THR A 40 5.96 -19.50 2.03
CA THR A 40 4.76 -19.09 1.28
C THR A 40 4.19 -17.77 1.78
N VAL A 41 3.69 -16.94 0.87
CA VAL A 41 2.99 -15.70 1.18
C VAL A 41 1.56 -15.75 0.63
N ILE A 42 0.57 -15.47 1.48
CA ILE A 42 -0.85 -15.40 1.10
C ILE A 42 -1.44 -14.10 1.65
N LEU A 43 -1.90 -13.25 0.74
CA LEU A 43 -2.64 -12.03 1.08
C LEU A 43 -4.14 -12.31 0.93
N GLY A 44 -4.79 -12.70 2.03
CA GLY A 44 -6.19 -13.17 2.01
C GLY A 44 -7.18 -12.20 1.34
N GLY A 45 -6.99 -10.88 1.51
CA GLY A 45 -7.88 -9.87 0.93
C GLY A 45 -7.83 -9.74 -0.60
N ILE A 46 -6.80 -10.28 -1.26
CA ILE A 46 -6.66 -10.21 -2.72
C ILE A 46 -6.53 -11.59 -3.38
N LYS A 47 -6.60 -12.68 -2.60
CA LYS A 47 -6.31 -14.05 -3.05
C LYS A 47 -7.10 -14.42 -4.32
N ASP A 48 -8.39 -14.12 -4.33
CA ASP A 48 -9.29 -14.48 -5.43
C ASP A 48 -9.07 -13.60 -6.68
N TYR A 49 -8.43 -12.45 -6.52
CA TYR A 49 -8.12 -11.49 -7.60
C TYR A 49 -6.72 -11.67 -8.19
N ILE A 50 -5.81 -12.40 -7.52
CA ILE A 50 -4.44 -12.66 -8.02
C ILE A 50 -4.41 -13.17 -9.48
N PRO A 51 -5.27 -14.11 -9.91
CA PRO A 51 -5.27 -14.58 -11.30
C PRO A 51 -5.63 -13.50 -12.32
N GLU A 52 -6.41 -12.49 -11.93
CA GLU A 52 -6.75 -11.35 -12.78
C GLU A 52 -5.65 -10.29 -12.75
N ILE A 53 -5.11 -9.97 -11.58
CA ILE A 53 -3.97 -9.06 -11.43
C ILE A 53 -2.77 -9.53 -12.27
N ARG A 54 -2.48 -10.84 -12.30
CA ARG A 54 -1.40 -11.41 -13.13
C ARG A 54 -1.60 -11.26 -14.64
N ARG A 55 -2.81 -10.94 -15.10
CA ARG A 55 -3.13 -10.72 -16.52
C ARG A 55 -3.10 -9.24 -16.92
N CYS A 56 -2.93 -8.34 -15.95
CA CYS A 56 -2.80 -6.92 -16.22
C CYS A 56 -1.47 -6.62 -16.93
N ARG A 57 -1.38 -5.44 -17.55
CA ARG A 57 -0.19 -5.02 -18.30
C ARG A 57 0.62 -3.92 -17.63
N ARG A 58 0.10 -3.35 -16.53
CA ARG A 58 0.72 -2.23 -15.84
C ARG A 58 0.15 -2.09 -14.43
N LEU A 59 1.03 -1.73 -13.50
CA LEU A 59 0.67 -1.39 -12.12
C LEU A 59 0.73 0.12 -11.94
N MET A 60 -0.26 0.69 -11.26
CA MET A 60 -0.31 2.11 -10.92
C MET A 60 -0.43 2.25 -9.41
N LEU A 61 0.55 2.86 -8.75
CA LEU A 61 0.55 3.12 -7.32
C LEU A 61 0.21 4.59 -7.09
N ILE A 62 -0.96 4.86 -6.52
CA ILE A 62 -1.53 6.20 -6.37
C ILE A 62 -1.67 6.51 -4.87
N GLY A 63 -1.11 7.63 -4.43
CA GLY A 63 -1.19 8.06 -3.03
C GLY A 63 -0.77 9.51 -2.82
N CYS A 64 -0.84 9.97 -1.57
CA CYS A 64 -0.43 11.31 -1.17
C CYS A 64 0.63 11.27 -0.07
N GLY A 65 1.53 12.26 -0.04
CA GLY A 65 2.52 12.45 1.02
C GLY A 65 3.34 11.19 1.31
N THR A 66 3.42 10.77 2.58
CA THR A 66 4.17 9.57 2.99
C THR A 66 3.65 8.28 2.35
N SER A 67 2.36 8.20 2.00
CA SER A 67 1.81 7.03 1.29
C SER A 67 2.29 6.95 -0.16
N TYR A 68 2.56 8.10 -0.79
CA TYR A 68 3.25 8.13 -2.08
C TYR A 68 4.72 7.69 -1.92
N HIS A 69 5.39 8.10 -0.83
CA HIS A 69 6.78 7.67 -0.59
C HIS A 69 6.94 6.16 -0.37
N SER A 70 5.95 5.47 0.22
CA SER A 70 6.01 4.00 0.33
C SER A 70 5.88 3.29 -1.03
N ALA A 71 5.11 3.86 -1.97
CA ALA A 71 5.09 3.39 -3.36
C ALA A 71 6.44 3.56 -4.04
N VAL A 72 7.07 4.74 -3.90
CA VAL A 72 8.42 4.99 -4.44
C VAL A 72 9.42 3.98 -3.87
N ALA A 73 9.36 3.70 -2.56
CA ALA A 73 10.27 2.77 -1.88
C ALA A 73 10.14 1.31 -2.37
N THR A 74 8.98 0.91 -2.89
CA THR A 74 8.70 -0.47 -3.33
C THR A 74 8.69 -0.64 -4.85
N ARG A 75 8.71 0.46 -5.61
CA ARG A 75 8.62 0.47 -7.08
C ARG A 75 9.60 -0.50 -7.73
N GLN A 76 10.90 -0.39 -7.42
CA GLN A 76 11.93 -1.19 -8.06
C GLN A 76 11.72 -2.70 -7.81
N LEU A 77 11.35 -3.05 -6.58
CA LEU A 77 11.09 -4.45 -6.21
C LEU A 77 9.86 -5.01 -6.96
N LEU A 78 8.82 -4.18 -7.12
CA LEU A 78 7.64 -4.57 -7.90
C LEU A 78 7.97 -4.73 -9.38
N GLU A 79 8.75 -3.82 -9.98
CA GLU A 79 9.22 -3.94 -11.37
C GLU A 79 10.02 -5.24 -11.55
N GLU A 80 10.94 -5.56 -10.64
CA GLU A 80 11.75 -6.78 -10.69
C GLU A 80 10.91 -8.06 -10.59
N LEU A 81 10.00 -8.14 -9.60
CA LEU A 81 9.27 -9.37 -9.31
C LEU A 81 8.07 -9.61 -10.23
N THR A 82 7.54 -8.56 -10.86
CA THR A 82 6.36 -8.66 -11.72
C THR A 82 6.69 -8.56 -13.21
N GLU A 83 7.86 -8.01 -13.56
CA GLU A 83 8.24 -7.67 -14.94
C GLU A 83 7.26 -6.72 -15.65
N LEU A 84 6.41 -6.02 -14.88
CA LEU A 84 5.45 -5.06 -15.40
C LEU A 84 5.98 -3.62 -15.25
N PRO A 85 5.58 -2.71 -16.15
CA PRO A 85 5.69 -1.28 -15.89
C PRO A 85 4.97 -0.90 -14.60
N VAL A 86 5.67 -0.23 -13.68
CA VAL A 86 5.10 0.30 -12.43
C VAL A 86 5.16 1.81 -12.45
N MET A 87 4.00 2.46 -12.48
CA MET A 87 3.87 3.91 -12.36
C MET A 87 3.56 4.29 -10.92
N VAL A 88 4.18 5.36 -10.43
CA VAL A 88 3.96 5.88 -9.08
C VAL A 88 3.52 7.33 -9.21
N GLU A 89 2.34 7.64 -8.70
CA GLU A 89 1.64 8.89 -9.00
C GLU A 89 1.20 9.58 -7.71
N LEU A 90 1.46 10.89 -7.64
CA LEU A 90 0.82 11.76 -6.67
C LEU A 90 -0.64 11.94 -7.07
N ALA A 91 -1.58 11.60 -6.18
CA ALA A 91 -3.00 11.55 -6.55
C ALA A 91 -3.55 12.87 -7.09
N SER A 92 -3.10 14.01 -6.56
CA SER A 92 -3.51 15.33 -7.05
C SER A 92 -3.07 15.57 -8.51
N ASP A 93 -1.80 15.31 -8.83
CA ASP A 93 -1.25 15.50 -10.18
C ASP A 93 -1.79 14.45 -11.16
N PHE A 94 -2.08 13.24 -10.69
CA PHE A 94 -2.76 12.19 -11.47
C PHE A 94 -4.11 12.67 -12.03
N LEU A 95 -4.90 13.33 -11.17
CA LEU A 95 -6.21 13.90 -11.51
C LEU A 95 -6.05 15.11 -12.43
N ASP A 96 -5.18 16.05 -12.09
CA ASP A 96 -4.97 17.29 -12.85
C ASP A 96 -4.58 17.01 -14.30
N ARG A 97 -3.73 16.00 -14.53
CA ARG A 97 -3.27 15.61 -15.87
C ARG A 97 -4.28 14.76 -16.64
N ASN A 98 -5.40 14.37 -16.05
CA ASN A 98 -6.35 13.41 -16.62
C ASN A 98 -5.61 12.16 -17.13
N THR A 99 -4.82 11.55 -16.24
CA THR A 99 -3.87 10.49 -16.61
C THR A 99 -4.59 9.31 -17.27
N PRO A 100 -4.15 8.83 -18.45
CA PRO A 100 -4.79 7.71 -19.13
C PRO A 100 -4.74 6.39 -18.35
N VAL A 101 -5.93 5.82 -18.08
CA VAL A 101 -6.13 4.52 -17.44
C VAL A 101 -6.87 3.58 -18.40
N PHE A 102 -6.46 2.32 -18.44
CA PHE A 102 -7.00 1.28 -19.30
C PHE A 102 -7.61 0.14 -18.49
N ARG A 103 -8.39 -0.72 -19.16
CA ARG A 103 -9.11 -1.84 -18.51
C ARG A 103 -8.18 -2.93 -17.98
N ASP A 104 -6.96 -3.01 -18.49
CA ASP A 104 -5.93 -3.95 -18.11
C ASP A 104 -4.83 -3.33 -17.24
N ASP A 105 -5.11 -2.17 -16.63
CA ASP A 105 -4.31 -1.61 -15.54
C ASP A 105 -4.79 -2.13 -14.19
N VAL A 106 -3.85 -2.32 -13.25
CA VAL A 106 -4.17 -2.55 -11.84
C VAL A 106 -3.71 -1.33 -11.03
N CYS A 107 -4.68 -0.64 -10.44
CA CYS A 107 -4.44 0.54 -9.61
C CYS A 107 -4.46 0.19 -8.12
N PHE A 108 -3.37 0.50 -7.41
CA PHE A 108 -3.27 0.45 -5.96
C PHE A 108 -3.44 1.85 -5.39
N PHE A 109 -4.36 2.00 -4.44
CA PHE A 109 -4.59 3.24 -3.72
C PHE A 109 -4.03 3.12 -2.31
N ILE A 110 -2.99 3.89 -2.00
CA ILE A 110 -2.27 3.80 -0.73
C ILE A 110 -2.68 4.98 0.16
N SER A 111 -3.41 4.67 1.23
CA SER A 111 -3.81 5.66 2.24
C SER A 111 -3.93 4.99 3.61
N GLN A 112 -3.31 5.58 4.62
CA GLN A 112 -3.43 5.11 6.00
C GLN A 112 -4.83 5.37 6.56
N SER A 113 -5.45 6.51 6.24
CA SER A 113 -6.80 6.83 6.72
C SER A 113 -7.90 6.20 5.88
N GLY A 114 -7.64 5.92 4.59
CA GLY A 114 -8.66 5.50 3.63
C GLY A 114 -9.61 6.62 3.20
N GLU A 115 -9.39 7.84 3.69
CA GLU A 115 -10.30 8.99 3.52
C GLU A 115 -9.65 10.17 2.78
N THR A 116 -8.37 10.07 2.42
CA THR A 116 -7.64 11.13 1.72
C THR A 116 -8.36 11.52 0.43
N ALA A 117 -8.83 12.77 0.34
CA ALA A 117 -9.76 13.23 -0.70
C ALA A 117 -9.25 12.94 -2.12
N ASP A 118 -8.03 13.36 -2.46
CA ASP A 118 -7.47 13.14 -3.80
C ASP A 118 -7.29 11.65 -4.11
N SER A 119 -6.86 10.83 -3.14
CA SER A 119 -6.75 9.39 -3.32
C SER A 119 -8.11 8.73 -3.56
N LEU A 120 -9.16 9.21 -2.88
CA LEU A 120 -10.53 8.73 -3.07
C LEU A 120 -11.14 9.20 -4.40
N MET A 121 -10.83 10.41 -4.84
CA MET A 121 -11.24 10.90 -6.15
C MET A 121 -10.53 10.13 -7.27
N ALA A 122 -9.24 9.86 -7.12
CA ALA A 122 -8.49 9.02 -8.06
C ALA A 122 -9.03 7.58 -8.13
N LEU A 123 -9.58 7.04 -7.04
CA LEU A 123 -10.26 5.74 -7.04
C LEU A 123 -11.59 5.74 -7.82
N ARG A 124 -12.27 6.89 -7.89
CA ARG A 124 -13.56 7.05 -8.58
C ARG A 124 -13.43 7.47 -10.05
N TYR A 125 -12.24 7.92 -10.44
CA TYR A 125 -11.88 8.35 -11.78
C TYR A 125 -11.95 7.18 -12.77
#